data_AF-A0A0C2GPY1-F1
#
_entry.id   AF-A0A0C2GPY1-F1
#
_cell.length_a   1.000
_cell.length_b   1.000
_cell.length_c   1.000
_cell.angle_alpha   90.00
_cell.angle_beta   90.00
_cell.angle_gamma   90.00
#
_symmetry.space_group_name_H-M   'P 1'
#
loop_
_entity.id
_entity.type
_entity.pdbx_description
1 polymer ?
#
loop_
_entity_poly.entity_id
_entity_poly.type
_entity_poly.pdbx_seq_one_letter_code
_entity_poly.pdbx_strand_id
1 'polypeptide(L)'
;MVDDSVKKIVRKAEWPVRHEVRRELWRVLCHSKDYDSSKALYRTELEETVRSGTKSHQPQFLSEEGVVVNNFNLNEQGAVRLLRLLTVIEHLRPEISSAPMLYPLCALMLHYLEDEDVFACVQHLLVSKGYLMTSPVQWSASSYTILSLVKKHKPHAYAMLKRQVGTADDSILVKT
;
A
#
# COMPACT_ATOMS: atom_id res chain seq x y z
N MET A 1 -14.26 -7.57 -10.17
CA MET A 1 -13.91 -7.09 -11.53
C MET A 1 -14.59 -5.73 -11.67
N VAL A 2 -13.85 -4.62 -11.73
CA VAL A 2 -14.45 -3.28 -11.82
C VAL A 2 -15.05 -3.13 -13.22
N ASP A 3 -16.32 -2.74 -13.29
CA ASP A 3 -17.04 -2.53 -14.55
C ASP A 3 -16.32 -1.50 -15.44
N ASP A 4 -16.37 -1.71 -16.76
CA ASP A 4 -15.64 -0.89 -17.72
C ASP A 4 -16.12 0.58 -17.75
N SER A 5 -17.38 0.83 -17.36
CA SER A 5 -17.90 2.19 -17.20
C SER A 5 -17.29 2.87 -15.97
N VAL A 6 -17.19 2.16 -14.83
CA VAL A 6 -16.60 2.66 -13.58
C VAL A 6 -15.12 3.00 -13.80
N LYS A 7 -14.37 2.13 -14.49
CA LYS A 7 -12.98 2.39 -14.86
C LYS A 7 -12.82 3.68 -15.68
N LYS A 8 -13.74 3.95 -16.62
CA LYS A 8 -13.73 5.17 -17.43
C LYS A 8 -14.03 6.42 -16.60
N ILE A 9 -14.97 6.34 -15.66
CA ILE A 9 -15.32 7.44 -14.75
C ILE A 9 -14.10 7.80 -13.90
N VAL A 10 -13.53 6.84 -13.18
CA VAL A 10 -12.39 7.07 -12.27
C VAL A 10 -11.17 7.66 -13.00
N ARG A 11 -10.92 7.24 -14.25
CA ARG A 11 -9.81 7.76 -15.06
C ARG A 11 -10.01 9.18 -15.60
N LYS A 12 -11.25 9.63 -15.74
CA LYS A 12 -11.58 10.92 -16.35
C LYS A 12 -12.00 11.98 -15.33
N ALA A 13 -12.41 11.57 -14.14
CA ALA A 13 -12.89 12.48 -13.14
C ALA A 13 -11.74 13.22 -12.44
N GLU A 14 -11.83 14.54 -12.37
CA GLU A 14 -10.86 15.41 -11.70
C GLU A 14 -11.43 15.89 -10.36
N TRP A 15 -11.65 14.97 -9.42
CA TRP A 15 -12.17 15.33 -8.11
C TRP A 15 -11.12 16.12 -7.31
N PRO A 16 -11.45 17.30 -6.73
CA PRO A 16 -10.54 18.03 -5.83
C PRO A 16 -10.12 17.20 -4.63
N VAL A 17 -8.91 17.35 -4.07
CA VAL A 17 -8.40 16.50 -2.97
C VAL A 17 -9.39 16.31 -1.82
N ARG A 18 -10.08 17.37 -1.40
CA ARG A 18 -11.06 17.36 -0.30
C ARG A 18 -12.48 16.92 -0.68
N HIS A 19 -12.68 16.44 -1.90
CA HIS A 19 -14.00 16.05 -2.40
C HIS A 19 -14.53 14.82 -1.66
N GLU A 20 -15.77 14.89 -1.20
CA GLU A 20 -16.42 13.90 -0.34
C GLU A 20 -16.52 12.50 -0.94
N VAL A 21 -16.61 12.41 -2.27
CA VAL A 21 -16.63 11.11 -3.00
C VAL A 21 -15.51 10.17 -2.57
N ARG A 22 -14.33 10.69 -2.19
CA ARG A 22 -13.22 9.85 -1.74
C ARG A 22 -13.55 9.06 -0.48
N ARG A 23 -14.44 9.56 0.37
CA ARG A 23 -14.90 8.84 1.56
C ARG A 23 -15.62 7.54 1.22
N GLU A 24 -16.26 7.46 0.05
CA GLU A 24 -17.01 6.27 -0.39
C GLU A 24 -16.26 5.47 -1.46
N LEU A 25 -15.56 6.16 -2.36
CA LEU A 25 -14.97 5.56 -3.55
C LEU A 25 -13.99 4.44 -3.21
N TRP A 26 -13.12 4.63 -2.22
CA TRP A 26 -12.18 3.60 -1.79
C TRP A 26 -12.89 2.35 -1.27
N ARG A 27 -13.97 2.53 -0.48
CA ARG A 27 -14.77 1.42 0.03
C ARG A 27 -15.41 0.64 -1.10
N VAL A 28 -16.00 1.33 -2.08
CA VAL A 28 -16.64 0.71 -3.24
C VAL A 28 -15.62 -0.03 -4.12
N LEU A 29 -14.45 0.57 -4.39
CA LEU A 29 -13.42 -0.04 -5.24
C LEU A 29 -12.76 -1.26 -4.59
N CYS A 30 -12.63 -1.25 -3.27
CA CYS A 30 -12.07 -2.36 -2.50
C CYS A 30 -13.14 -3.30 -1.91
N HIS A 31 -14.42 -3.08 -2.24
CA HIS A 31 -15.49 -3.88 -1.69
C HIS A 31 -15.35 -5.33 -2.15
N SER A 32 -15.36 -6.25 -1.19
CA SER A 32 -15.31 -7.69 -1.42
C SER A 32 -16.33 -8.39 -0.54
N LYS A 33 -16.58 -9.67 -0.79
CA LYS A 33 -17.50 -10.48 0.03
C LYS A 33 -17.08 -10.54 1.51
N ASP A 34 -15.79 -10.31 1.79
CA ASP A 34 -15.20 -10.42 3.13
C ASP A 34 -15.04 -9.03 3.79
N TYR A 35 -15.62 -7.98 3.21
CA TYR A 35 -15.42 -6.59 3.65
C TYR A 35 -15.88 -6.39 5.10
N ASP A 36 -17.14 -6.70 5.41
CA ASP A 36 -17.69 -6.53 6.76
C ASP A 36 -17.05 -7.48 7.78
N SER A 37 -16.73 -8.71 7.35
CA SER A 37 -16.00 -9.67 8.18
C SER A 37 -14.60 -9.18 8.52
N SER A 38 -13.92 -8.52 7.58
CA SER A 38 -12.60 -7.92 7.82
C SER A 38 -12.69 -6.76 8.80
N LYS A 39 -13.73 -5.93 8.70
CA LYS A 39 -14.00 -4.87 9.69
C LYS A 39 -14.21 -5.44 11.09
N ALA A 40 -15.03 -6.49 11.20
CA ALA A 40 -15.29 -7.16 12.48
C ALA A 40 -14.01 -7.77 13.07
N LEU A 41 -13.20 -8.44 12.24
CA LEU A 41 -11.92 -9.02 12.65
C LEU A 41 -10.98 -7.96 13.22
N TYR A 42 -10.83 -6.82 12.54
CA TYR A 42 -9.99 -5.72 13.03
C TYR A 42 -10.41 -5.22 14.41
N ARG A 43 -11.72 -5.06 14.66
CA ARG A 43 -12.22 -4.62 15.97
C ARG A 43 -11.85 -5.61 17.06
N THR A 44 -12.05 -6.90 16.81
CA THR A 44 -11.71 -7.96 17.76
C THR A 44 -10.22 -7.93 18.11
N GLU A 45 -9.34 -7.91 17.12
CA GLU A 45 -7.88 -7.87 17.33
C GLU A 45 -7.43 -6.60 18.05
N LEU A 46 -8.05 -5.47 17.72
CA LEU A 46 -7.76 -4.22 18.38
C LEU A 46 -8.12 -4.25 19.86
N GLU A 47 -9.30 -4.78 20.19
CA GLU A 47 -9.71 -4.97 21.58
C GLU A 47 -8.79 -5.93 22.33
N GLU A 48 -8.37 -7.03 21.68
CA GLU A 48 -7.42 -7.98 22.26
C GLU A 48 -6.06 -7.35 22.54
N THR A 49 -5.54 -6.56 21.60
CA THR A 49 -4.28 -5.83 21.76
C THR A 49 -4.34 -4.82 22.90
N VAL A 50 -5.49 -4.16 23.09
CA VAL A 50 -5.70 -3.24 24.22
C VAL A 50 -5.79 -4.02 25.54
N ARG A 51 -6.49 -5.16 25.57
CA ARG A 51 -6.63 -6.00 26.77
C ARG A 51 -5.32 -6.63 27.22
N SER A 52 -4.47 -7.05 26.30
CA SER A 52 -3.20 -7.72 26.61
C SER A 52 -2.13 -6.77 27.16
N GLY A 53 -2.33 -5.46 27.05
CA GLY A 53 -1.36 -4.45 27.49
C GLY A 53 -0.02 -4.52 26.74
N THR A 54 -0.01 -5.17 25.57
CA THR A 54 1.19 -5.29 24.74
C THR A 54 1.68 -3.90 24.38
N LYS A 55 2.93 -3.58 24.72
CA LYS A 55 3.53 -2.31 24.31
C LYS A 55 3.48 -2.23 22.80
N SER A 56 3.04 -1.08 22.28
CA SER A 56 3.02 -0.81 20.84
C SER A 56 4.44 -0.88 20.30
N HIS A 57 4.82 -2.03 19.74
CA HIS A 57 6.04 -2.17 18.99
C HIS A 57 5.80 -1.68 17.57
N GLN A 58 6.78 -0.96 17.02
CA GLN A 58 6.74 -0.58 15.62
C GLN A 58 6.76 -1.86 14.77
N PRO A 59 5.87 -2.00 13.77
CA PRO A 59 5.86 -3.16 12.90
C PRO A 59 7.25 -3.44 12.31
N GLN A 60 7.70 -4.69 12.40
CA GLN A 60 9.01 -5.14 11.94
C GLN A 60 9.21 -4.88 10.45
N PHE A 61 8.17 -5.08 9.64
CA PHE A 61 8.26 -4.84 8.19
C PHE A 61 8.59 -3.39 7.82
N LEU A 62 8.53 -2.44 8.77
CA LEU A 62 8.95 -1.05 8.56
C LEU A 62 10.46 -0.83 8.70
N SER A 63 11.18 -1.81 9.26
CA SER A 63 12.65 -1.75 9.41
C SER A 63 13.38 -2.29 8.18
N GLU A 64 12.64 -2.84 7.21
CA GLU A 64 13.19 -3.42 5.99
C GLU A 64 13.74 -2.34 5.03
N GLU A 65 14.75 -2.72 4.26
CA GLU A 65 15.34 -1.84 3.25
C GLU A 65 14.31 -1.49 2.16
N GLY A 66 14.27 -0.22 1.77
CA GLY A 66 13.38 0.26 0.70
C GLY A 66 11.94 0.54 1.14
N VAL A 67 11.60 0.40 2.43
CA VAL A 67 10.29 0.82 2.95
C VAL A 67 10.09 2.31 2.72
N VAL A 68 8.91 2.66 2.21
CA VAL A 68 8.50 4.05 2.04
C VAL A 68 7.78 4.48 3.31
N VAL A 69 8.29 5.48 4.03
CA VAL A 69 7.62 6.05 5.20
C VAL A 69 7.15 7.46 4.84
N ASN A 70 5.85 7.62 4.60
CA ASN A 70 5.24 8.91 4.33
C ASN A 70 3.86 9.00 4.97
N ASN A 71 3.69 9.98 5.86
CA ASN A 71 2.46 10.22 6.62
C ASN A 71 1.46 11.13 5.91
N PHE A 72 1.80 11.74 4.77
CA PHE A 72 0.92 12.67 4.04
C PHE A 72 0.28 13.76 4.92
N ASN A 73 1.00 14.20 5.95
CA ASN A 73 0.54 15.17 6.94
C ASN A 73 -0.64 14.70 7.80
N LEU A 74 -0.74 13.39 8.09
CA LEU A 74 -1.49 12.92 9.25
C LEU A 74 -1.02 13.67 10.50
N ASN A 75 -1.99 14.10 11.31
CA ASN A 75 -1.70 14.68 12.62
C ASN A 75 -1.23 13.59 13.60
N GLU A 76 -0.84 13.97 14.81
CA GLU A 76 -0.33 13.04 15.83
C GLU A 76 -1.32 11.89 16.11
N GLN A 77 -2.61 12.21 16.22
CA GLN A 77 -3.66 11.20 16.42
C GLN A 77 -3.75 10.23 15.23
N GLY A 78 -3.65 10.74 14.00
CA GLY A 78 -3.61 9.96 12.77
C GLY A 78 -2.38 9.06 12.69
N ALA A 79 -1.22 9.55 13.11
CA ALA A 79 0.00 8.75 13.17
C ALA A 79 -0.11 7.60 14.19
N VAL A 80 -0.73 7.84 15.36
CA VAL A 80 -1.01 6.78 16.34
C VAL A 80 -1.98 5.74 15.77
N ARG A 81 -3.06 6.17 15.10
CA ARG A 81 -4.00 5.27 14.41
C ARG A 81 -3.30 4.43 13.35
N LEU A 82 -2.41 5.03 12.55
CA LEU A 82 -1.64 4.34 11.52
C LEU A 82 -0.76 3.25 12.11
N LEU A 83 0.05 3.55 13.14
CA LEU A 83 0.91 2.56 13.76
C LEU A 83 0.11 1.38 14.32
N ARG A 84 -0.99 1.67 15.02
CA ARG A 84 -1.89 0.66 15.55
C ARG A 84 -2.49 -0.23 14.45
N LEU A 85 -2.95 0.37 13.35
CA LEU A 85 -3.46 -0.35 12.19
C LEU A 85 -2.40 -1.28 11.59
N LEU A 86 -1.18 -0.78 11.40
CA LEU A 86 -0.08 -1.57 10.83
C LEU A 86 0.34 -2.71 11.77
N THR A 87 0.32 -2.51 13.09
CA THR A 87 0.60 -3.57 14.07
C THR A 87 -0.46 -4.68 14.00
N VAL A 88 -1.75 -4.34 13.90
CA VAL A 88 -2.80 -5.36 13.72
C VAL A 88 -2.61 -6.12 12.40
N ILE A 89 -2.24 -5.43 11.32
CA ILE A 89 -1.96 -6.09 10.04
C ILE A 89 -0.78 -7.06 10.17
N GLU A 90 0.32 -6.67 10.84
CA GLU A 90 1.48 -7.54 11.06
C GLU A 90 1.10 -8.81 11.84
N HIS A 91 0.35 -8.65 12.94
CA HIS A 91 -0.09 -9.77 13.75
C HIS A 91 -0.98 -10.74 12.97
N LEU A 92 -1.92 -10.22 12.18
CA LEU A 92 -2.84 -11.05 11.39
C LEU A 92 -2.20 -11.63 10.13
N ARG A 93 -1.13 -11.03 9.62
CA ARG A 93 -0.48 -11.39 8.35
C ARG A 93 1.03 -11.61 8.54
N PRO A 94 1.45 -12.56 9.41
CA PRO A 94 2.86 -12.80 9.70
C PRO A 94 3.64 -13.30 8.47
N GLU A 95 2.97 -13.73 7.41
CA GLU A 95 3.61 -14.11 6.14
C GLU A 95 4.13 -12.92 5.31
N ILE A 96 3.73 -11.69 5.65
CA ILE A 96 4.23 -10.47 4.98
C ILE A 96 5.66 -10.21 5.47
N SER A 97 6.64 -10.54 4.63
CA SER A 97 8.06 -10.33 4.93
C SER A 97 8.59 -8.97 4.48
N SER A 98 7.94 -8.33 3.51
CA SER A 98 8.29 -6.97 3.06
C SER A 98 7.10 -6.34 2.36
N ALA A 99 6.65 -5.16 2.80
CA ALA A 99 5.55 -4.45 2.15
C ALA A 99 5.83 -2.93 2.07
N PRO A 100 6.74 -2.50 1.17
CA PRO A 100 7.21 -1.11 1.13
C PRO A 100 6.12 -0.06 0.97
N MET A 101 5.02 -0.41 0.31
CA MET A 101 3.89 0.48 0.02
C MET A 101 2.79 0.44 1.07
N LEU A 102 2.85 -0.45 2.07
CA LEU A 102 1.78 -0.64 3.04
C LEU A 102 1.61 0.57 3.95
N TYR A 103 2.72 1.13 4.47
CA TYR A 103 2.70 2.34 5.29
C TYR A 103 2.04 3.54 4.58
N PRO A 104 2.52 3.98 3.40
CA PRO A 104 1.97 5.17 2.75
C PRO A 104 0.54 4.91 2.25
N LEU A 105 0.20 3.69 1.85
CA LEU A 105 -1.17 3.37 1.46
C LEU A 105 -2.13 3.53 2.63
N CYS A 106 -1.82 2.93 3.78
CA CYS A 106 -2.63 3.09 5.00
C CYS A 106 -2.72 4.56 5.42
N ALA A 107 -1.58 5.28 5.41
CA ALA A 107 -1.55 6.70 5.75
C ALA A 107 -2.48 7.53 4.86
N LEU A 108 -2.43 7.31 3.54
CA LEU A 108 -3.27 7.98 2.57
C LEU A 108 -4.76 7.68 2.78
N MET A 109 -5.12 6.43 3.03
CA MET A 109 -6.53 6.03 3.20
C MET A 109 -7.13 6.58 4.50
N LEU A 110 -6.34 6.72 5.57
CA LEU A 110 -6.76 7.31 6.86
C LEU A 110 -7.16 8.78 6.76
N HIS A 111 -6.79 9.49 5.68
CA HIS A 111 -7.33 10.84 5.44
C HIS A 111 -8.82 10.85 5.05
N TYR A 112 -9.37 9.71 4.63
CA TYR A 112 -10.72 9.63 4.05
C TYR A 112 -11.62 8.60 4.74
N LEU A 113 -11.05 7.62 5.43
CA LEU A 113 -11.75 6.45 5.96
C LEU A 113 -11.45 6.24 7.45
N GLU A 114 -12.36 5.51 8.12
CA GLU A 114 -12.12 5.01 9.47
C GLU A 114 -11.24 3.75 9.47
N ASP A 115 -10.66 3.42 10.62
CA ASP A 115 -9.62 2.39 10.76
C ASP A 115 -10.07 1.03 10.21
N GLU A 116 -11.31 0.61 10.52
CA GLU A 116 -11.83 -0.68 10.07
C GLU A 116 -12.04 -0.72 8.56
N ASP A 117 -12.47 0.40 7.97
CA ASP A 117 -12.65 0.51 6.53
C ASP A 117 -11.30 0.47 5.81
N VAL A 118 -10.27 1.13 6.36
CA VAL A 118 -8.91 1.03 5.83
C VAL A 118 -8.42 -0.40 5.91
N PHE A 119 -8.56 -1.06 7.07
CA PHE A 119 -8.16 -2.45 7.24
C PHE A 119 -8.83 -3.37 6.22
N ALA A 120 -10.15 -3.27 6.05
CA ALA A 120 -10.90 -4.10 5.11
C ALA A 120 -10.46 -3.87 3.66
N CYS A 121 -10.19 -2.62 3.27
CA CYS A 121 -9.67 -2.30 1.94
C CYS A 121 -8.27 -2.89 1.72
N VAL A 122 -7.38 -2.71 2.69
CA VAL A 122 -6.00 -3.20 2.62
C VAL A 122 -5.97 -4.73 2.62
N GLN A 123 -6.80 -5.39 3.44
CA GLN A 123 -6.93 -6.84 3.44
C GLN A 123 -7.36 -7.36 2.07
N HIS A 124 -8.34 -6.70 1.42
CA HIS A 124 -8.71 -7.02 0.05
C HIS A 124 -7.54 -6.89 -0.94
N LEU A 125 -6.75 -5.81 -0.86
CA LEU A 125 -5.61 -5.59 -1.74
C LEU A 125 -4.46 -6.59 -1.48
N LEU A 126 -4.26 -7.02 -0.23
CA LEU A 126 -3.25 -8.01 0.15
C LEU A 126 -3.62 -9.42 -0.32
N VAL A 127 -4.89 -9.81 -0.29
CA VAL A 127 -5.32 -11.14 -0.78
C VAL A 127 -5.50 -11.18 -2.29
N SER A 128 -5.74 -10.02 -2.91
CA SER A 128 -5.90 -9.90 -4.36
C SER A 128 -4.55 -9.87 -5.06
N LYS A 129 -4.38 -10.74 -6.06
CA LYS A 129 -3.12 -10.85 -6.80
C LYS A 129 -2.80 -9.55 -7.55
N GLY A 130 -1.60 -9.03 -7.33
CA GLY A 130 -1.00 -7.99 -8.19
C GLY A 130 -1.22 -6.54 -7.74
N TYR A 131 -1.87 -6.28 -6.61
CA TYR A 131 -2.00 -4.91 -6.09
C TYR A 131 -0.87 -4.51 -5.15
N LEU A 132 -0.50 -5.40 -4.23
CA LEU A 132 0.56 -5.17 -3.25
C LEU A 132 1.63 -6.23 -3.37
N MET A 133 2.89 -5.80 -3.21
CA MET A 133 4.04 -6.68 -3.09
C MET A 133 4.27 -6.91 -1.60
N THR A 134 4.37 -8.18 -1.21
CA THR A 134 4.47 -8.64 0.18
C THR A 134 5.73 -9.45 0.46
N SER A 135 6.66 -9.51 -0.51
CA SER A 135 7.97 -10.13 -0.33
C SER A 135 9.10 -9.39 -1.07
N PRO A 136 10.35 -9.50 -0.61
CA PRO A 136 11.51 -8.90 -1.28
C PRO A 136 11.70 -9.36 -2.73
N VAL A 137 11.35 -10.62 -3.02
CA VAL A 137 11.45 -11.17 -4.37
C VAL A 137 10.47 -10.49 -5.32
N GLN A 138 9.22 -10.25 -4.89
CA GLN A 138 8.24 -9.52 -5.70
C GLN A 138 8.69 -8.08 -5.96
N TRP A 139 9.22 -7.42 -4.93
CA TRP A 139 9.77 -6.07 -5.05
C TRP A 139 10.90 -6.00 -6.07
N SER A 140 11.91 -6.87 -5.94
CA SER A 140 13.04 -6.94 -6.86
C SER A 140 12.59 -7.24 -8.30
N ALA A 141 11.71 -8.23 -8.49
CA ALA A 141 11.18 -8.58 -9.81
C ALA A 141 10.41 -7.42 -10.48
N SER A 142 9.75 -6.58 -9.68
CA SER A 142 9.02 -5.42 -10.19
C SER A 142 9.96 -4.37 -10.80
N SER A 143 11.12 -4.12 -10.20
CA SER A 143 12.11 -3.18 -10.73
C SER A 143 12.64 -3.60 -12.10
N TYR A 144 12.91 -4.90 -12.29
CA TYR A 144 13.30 -5.44 -13.61
C TYR A 144 12.16 -5.32 -14.64
N THR A 145 10.92 -5.55 -14.21
CA THR A 145 9.74 -5.39 -15.07
C THR A 145 9.59 -3.93 -15.52
N ILE A 146 9.72 -2.98 -14.59
CA ILE A 146 9.68 -1.54 -14.88
C ILE A 146 10.81 -1.16 -15.84
N LEU A 147 12.05 -1.60 -15.59
CA LEU A 147 13.17 -1.32 -16.47
C LEU A 147 12.93 -1.85 -17.89
N SER A 148 12.39 -3.07 -18.02
CA SER A 148 12.02 -3.67 -19.31
C SER A 148 10.95 -2.85 -20.04
N LEU A 149 9.95 -2.33 -19.32
CA LEU A 149 8.94 -1.43 -19.88
C LEU A 149 9.55 -0.10 -20.32
N VAL A 150 10.47 0.48 -19.54
CA VAL A 150 11.19 1.72 -19.90
C VAL A 150 12.04 1.51 -21.15
N LYS A 151 12.76 0.39 -21.27
CA LYS A 151 13.51 0.04 -22.49
C LYS A 151 12.61 0.00 -23.71
N LYS A 152 11.47 -0.69 -23.60
CA LYS A 152 10.55 -0.92 -24.72
C LYS A 152 9.80 0.34 -25.13
N HIS A 153 9.33 1.13 -24.17
CA HIS A 153 8.38 2.21 -24.41
C HIS A 153 8.98 3.62 -24.29
N LYS A 154 10.14 3.77 -23.65
CA LYS A 154 10.82 5.04 -23.40
C LYS A 154 12.34 4.92 -23.65
N PRO A 155 12.78 4.55 -24.87
CA PRO A 155 14.19 4.24 -25.16
C PRO A 155 15.14 5.42 -24.89
N HIS A 156 14.70 6.66 -25.09
CA HIS A 156 15.51 7.84 -24.78
C HIS A 156 15.74 8.03 -23.27
N ALA A 157 14.72 7.78 -22.45
CA ALA A 157 14.87 7.81 -21.00
C ALA A 157 15.81 6.69 -20.54
N TYR A 158 15.68 5.50 -21.12
CA TYR A 158 16.61 4.40 -20.85
C TYR A 158 18.06 4.75 -21.22
N ALA A 159 18.29 5.36 -22.39
CA ALA A 159 19.63 5.79 -22.81
C ALA A 159 20.21 6.85 -21.86
N MET A 160 19.37 7.78 -21.37
CA MET A 160 19.77 8.77 -20.38
C MET A 160 20.19 8.11 -19.05
N LEU A 161 19.39 7.16 -18.54
CA LEU A 161 19.71 6.41 -17.32
C LEU A 161 21.06 5.70 -17.46
N LYS A 162 21.28 4.94 -18.54
CA LYS A 162 22.57 4.29 -18.81
C LYS A 162 23.75 5.25 -18.77
N ARG A 163 23.59 6.42 -19.39
CA ARG A 163 24.65 7.44 -19.44
C ARG A 163 24.93 8.03 -18.06
N GLN A 164 23.90 8.27 -17.24
CA GLN A 164 24.05 8.83 -15.90
C GLN A 164 24.69 7.86 -14.92
N VAL A 165 24.30 6.58 -14.96
CA VAL A 165 24.87 5.54 -14.10
C VAL A 165 26.24 5.06 -14.63
N GLY A 166 26.53 5.29 -15.91
CA GLY A 166 27.80 4.90 -16.54
C GLY A 166 27.88 3.40 -16.86
N THR A 167 26.75 2.70 -16.89
CA THR A 167 26.69 1.25 -17.15
C THR A 167 25.50 0.87 -18.03
N ALA A 168 25.63 -0.26 -18.72
CA ALA A 168 24.53 -0.93 -19.43
C ALA A 168 24.05 -2.19 -18.70
N ASP A 169 24.64 -2.51 -17.54
CA ASP A 169 24.25 -3.65 -16.73
C ASP A 169 22.93 -3.37 -16.00
N ASP A 170 21.90 -4.11 -16.41
CA ASP A 170 20.56 -3.99 -15.82
C ASP A 170 20.54 -4.26 -14.31
N SER A 171 21.40 -5.14 -13.80
CA SER A 171 21.44 -5.47 -12.37
C SER A 171 21.91 -4.30 -11.50
N ILE A 172 22.65 -3.36 -12.09
CA ILE A 172 23.06 -2.10 -11.47
C ILE A 172 21.96 -1.05 -11.68
N LEU A 173 21.42 -0.96 -12.90
CA LEU A 173 20.39 0.03 -13.25
C LEU A 173 19.08 -0.14 -12.48
N VAL A 174 18.70 -1.35 -12.08
CA VAL A 174 17.49 -1.58 -11.25
C VAL A 174 17.68 -1.19 -9.78
N LYS A 175 18.92 -0.96 -9.34
CA LYS A 175 19.25 -0.58 -7.95
C LYS A 175 19.51 0.92 -7.78
N THR A 176 19.48 1.68 -8.89
CA THR A 176 19.74 3.12 -8.91
C THR A 176 18.44 3.90 -8.79
#